data_AF-A0AAN8G5Y0-F1
#
_entry.id   AF-A0AAN8G5Y0-F1
#
_cell.length_a   1.000
_cell.length_b   1.000
_cell.length_c   1.000
_cell.angle_alpha   90.00
_cell.angle_beta   90.00
_cell.angle_gamma   90.00
#
_symmetry.space_group_name_H-M   'P 1'
#
loop_
_entity.id
_entity.type
_entity.pdbx_description
1 polymer ?
#
loop_
_entity_poly.entity_id
_entity_poly.type
_entity_poly.pdbx_seq_one_letter_code
_entity_poly.pdbx_strand_id
1 'polypeptide(L)'
;MYRFASLGKISPLFRGFSTITHNSKHINQVNLQNVRCMGGLQAGWKPERQVAIEQKITLDDIQVPEGSWQESYQKINSKNNMMLIASLGFFGATIFAMLKTGALYLHREPDLKSIEINVETDPEKIKAAAKIAAMDWSTVPDIPPHVPYLLIGAGTASFGAFRAIKSRDPTAKILVIGGEDNIPYMRPPLSKELWFSDDKAAVENLKFTQWNGKERSLFFEPNSFYTEPKKLPYQENGGVAVVTGKRVVKLDAVQKKVYLQDRTEITYDKCLIATGGRPRSLPIIEKASDEVKNRVNLFRTIDDFKRLDKATQKAQSVAIIGGGFLGSELACALGKRASSNKMKVYQVFPESGNMGHVLPEYLSNWTTNKIKSEGVEVLASSKLTSIEAKGRKIVLGLDTGEELSVDQVVVAVGLEPNVELAETSGLELDDVRGGFRVNAELEARSNLWVAGDAACFYDIKLGRRRVEHHDHAVVSGRLAGENMTGAAKPYWHQSMFWSDLGPNVGYEAIGIVDSSLPTVGVFAKATPKDTPKAVVEATGEGIRSETEQEAVPSPPSQVTPSSPKHGEDYGKGVVFYVKDNVVVGIVLWNVFNKMPIARKVIRDGAENEDLYEVAKLFNIHESS
;
A
#
# COMPACT_ATOMS: atom_id res chain seq x y z
N MET A 1 2.44 29.09 -56.40
CA MET A 1 1.95 28.16 -57.46
C MET A 1 1.45 26.92 -56.72
N TYR A 2 0.22 26.40 -56.87
CA TYR A 2 -0.90 26.71 -57.79
C TYR A 2 -2.20 27.04 -57.01
N ARG A 3 -3.20 27.61 -57.70
CA ARG A 3 -4.57 27.89 -57.22
C ARG A 3 -5.57 26.82 -57.71
N PHE A 4 -6.75 26.81 -57.07
CA PHE A 4 -8.15 26.72 -57.59
C PHE A 4 -8.99 25.90 -56.56
N ALA A 5 -9.91 26.48 -55.77
CA ALA A 5 -11.26 27.00 -56.11
C ALA A 5 -12.30 25.87 -56.38
N SER A 6 -13.61 26.00 -56.13
CA SER A 6 -14.46 26.88 -55.29
C SER A 6 -15.94 26.45 -55.46
N LEU A 7 -16.85 26.91 -54.58
CA LEU A 7 -18.33 26.85 -54.71
C LEU A 7 -18.97 25.46 -54.46
N GLY A 8 -20.23 25.36 -54.01
CA GLY A 8 -21.26 26.41 -53.86
C GLY A 8 -22.27 26.21 -52.71
N LYS A 9 -23.03 27.28 -52.44
CA LYS A 9 -24.07 27.39 -51.40
C LYS A 9 -25.43 26.92 -51.92
N ILE A 10 -26.32 26.42 -51.05
CA ILE A 10 -27.76 26.75 -51.06
C ILE A 10 -28.25 26.99 -49.61
N SER A 11 -29.13 27.96 -49.44
CA SER A 11 -29.89 28.37 -48.24
C SER A 11 -31.31 28.77 -48.72
N PRO A 12 -32.22 29.46 -47.97
CA PRO A 12 -32.38 29.70 -46.52
C PRO A 12 -33.84 29.50 -46.02
N LEU A 13 -34.15 29.82 -44.74
CA LEU A 13 -35.37 30.53 -44.24
C LEU A 13 -35.15 30.81 -42.73
N PHE A 14 -34.90 32.06 -42.29
CA PHE A 14 -35.86 33.06 -41.74
C PHE A 14 -36.65 32.57 -40.50
N ARG A 15 -36.90 33.30 -39.40
CA ARG A 15 -36.70 34.70 -38.90
C ARG A 15 -36.67 34.66 -37.34
N GLY A 16 -36.17 35.64 -36.56
CA GLY A 16 -35.46 36.89 -36.85
C GLY A 16 -35.62 37.94 -35.72
N PHE A 17 -34.62 38.82 -35.50
CA PHE A 17 -34.67 40.17 -34.85
C PHE A 17 -35.32 40.31 -33.44
N SER A 18 -34.55 40.55 -32.37
CA SER A 18 -34.08 41.87 -31.81
C SER A 18 -34.83 42.19 -30.49
N THR A 19 -34.35 42.97 -29.50
CA THR A 19 -33.31 44.04 -29.47
C THR A 19 -32.68 44.17 -28.06
N ILE A 20 -31.58 44.91 -27.94
CA ILE A 20 -30.78 45.19 -26.73
C ILE A 20 -31.30 46.45 -25.98
N THR A 21 -31.17 46.55 -24.62
CA THR A 21 -30.51 47.66 -23.88
C THR A 21 -30.57 47.60 -22.33
N HIS A 22 -29.37 47.50 -21.72
CA HIS A 22 -28.78 48.20 -20.55
C HIS A 22 -29.52 48.76 -19.30
N ASN A 23 -28.75 48.69 -18.18
CA ASN A 23 -28.63 49.60 -17.01
C ASN A 23 -29.75 49.62 -15.94
N SER A 24 -29.50 49.96 -14.66
CA SER A 24 -28.29 49.93 -13.78
C SER A 24 -28.64 50.37 -12.34
N LYS A 25 -27.80 50.05 -11.34
CA LYS A 25 -27.61 50.74 -10.03
C LYS A 25 -28.65 50.61 -8.87
N HIS A 26 -28.17 49.96 -7.79
CA HIS A 26 -28.03 50.46 -6.40
C HIS A 26 -29.22 50.84 -5.46
N ILE A 27 -29.08 50.33 -4.21
CA ILE A 27 -29.04 51.07 -2.90
C ILE A 27 -30.18 50.91 -1.84
N ASN A 28 -29.72 50.43 -0.67
CA ASN A 28 -30.10 50.67 0.73
C ASN A 28 -31.29 50.04 1.49
N GLN A 29 -30.94 49.76 2.75
CA GLN A 29 -31.71 49.37 3.94
C GLN A 29 -32.71 50.45 4.39
N VAL A 30 -33.63 50.10 5.30
CA VAL A 30 -33.77 50.74 6.63
C VAL A 30 -34.71 49.94 7.56
N ASN A 31 -34.39 49.96 8.86
CA ASN A 31 -35.17 49.39 9.99
C ASN A 31 -36.40 50.26 10.33
N LEU A 32 -37.38 49.75 11.11
CA LEU A 32 -37.94 50.47 12.28
C LEU A 32 -39.00 49.67 13.07
N GLN A 33 -39.05 49.92 14.38
CA GLN A 33 -40.06 49.46 15.34
C GLN A 33 -41.12 50.57 15.57
N ASN A 34 -42.37 50.22 15.96
CA ASN A 34 -43.04 50.73 17.18
C ASN A 34 -44.58 50.51 17.29
N VAL A 35 -44.99 49.65 18.24
CA VAL A 35 -45.82 49.95 19.44
C VAL A 35 -47.03 50.95 19.41
N ARG A 36 -48.25 50.41 19.69
CA ARG A 36 -49.49 51.02 20.31
C ARG A 36 -50.27 52.09 19.48
N CYS A 37 -51.58 52.38 19.70
CA CYS A 37 -52.53 52.03 20.78
C CYS A 37 -54.04 51.98 20.36
N MET A 38 -54.84 51.24 21.14
CA MET A 38 -56.33 51.18 21.34
C MET A 38 -57.38 51.81 20.39
N GLY A 39 -58.46 51.03 20.11
CA GLY A 39 -59.86 51.54 20.18
C GLY A 39 -60.89 51.04 19.14
N GLY A 40 -61.84 50.17 19.55
CA GLY A 40 -63.20 50.10 18.95
C GLY A 40 -63.50 49.13 17.78
N LEU A 41 -64.12 47.98 18.10
CA LEU A 41 -65.01 47.14 17.26
C LEU A 41 -64.59 46.71 15.83
N GLN A 42 -63.94 45.53 15.79
CA GLN A 42 -64.16 44.40 14.86
C GLN A 42 -64.49 44.64 13.37
N ALA A 43 -63.46 44.42 12.53
CA ALA A 43 -63.60 43.68 11.27
C ALA A 43 -62.55 42.55 11.25
N GLY A 44 -63.00 41.30 11.39
CA GLY A 44 -62.12 40.14 11.61
C GLY A 44 -61.50 39.59 10.34
N TRP A 45 -60.38 40.15 9.88
CA TRP A 45 -59.51 39.48 8.91
C TRP A 45 -58.71 38.37 9.60
N LYS A 46 -59.04 37.10 9.31
CA LYS A 46 -58.24 35.95 9.75
C LYS A 46 -56.99 35.81 8.85
N PRO A 47 -55.78 35.64 9.41
CA PRO A 47 -54.60 35.26 8.64
C PRO A 47 -54.78 33.88 7.97
N GLU A 48 -54.15 33.64 6.82
CA GLU A 48 -54.25 32.38 6.06
C GLU A 48 -53.94 31.13 6.90
N ARG A 49 -52.98 31.23 7.84
CA ARG A 49 -52.68 30.15 8.80
C ARG A 49 -53.90 29.72 9.64
N GLN A 50 -54.79 30.64 9.98
CA GLN A 50 -55.97 30.34 10.78
C GLN A 50 -57.07 29.66 9.94
N VAL A 51 -57.15 29.97 8.65
CA VAL A 51 -58.03 29.28 7.68
C VAL A 51 -57.56 27.85 7.45
N ALA A 52 -56.25 27.64 7.25
CA ALA A 52 -55.66 26.30 7.06
C ALA A 52 -55.90 25.37 8.28
N ILE A 53 -55.83 25.91 9.50
CA ILE A 53 -56.10 25.17 10.74
C ILE A 53 -57.60 24.81 10.86
N GLU A 54 -58.50 25.73 10.51
CA GLU A 54 -59.95 25.47 10.56
C GLU A 54 -60.44 24.51 9.47
N GLN A 55 -59.75 24.42 8.32
CA GLN A 55 -60.09 23.54 7.21
C GLN A 55 -59.41 22.15 7.25
N LYS A 56 -58.58 21.86 8.26
CA LYS A 56 -57.79 20.60 8.38
C LYS A 56 -56.95 20.26 7.14
N ILE A 57 -56.45 21.27 6.42
CA ILE A 57 -55.58 21.06 5.25
C ILE A 57 -54.20 20.64 5.77
N THR A 58 -53.78 19.42 5.43
CA THR A 58 -52.47 18.87 5.75
C THR A 58 -51.45 19.26 4.68
N LEU A 59 -50.16 19.01 4.94
CA LEU A 59 -49.10 19.23 3.94
C LEU A 59 -49.26 18.36 2.68
N ASP A 60 -49.99 17.24 2.80
CA ASP A 60 -50.26 16.30 1.71
C ASP A 60 -51.42 16.76 0.79
N ASP A 61 -52.22 17.74 1.22
CA ASP A 61 -53.35 18.30 0.46
C ASP A 61 -52.94 19.43 -0.50
N ILE A 62 -51.66 19.82 -0.50
CA ILE A 62 -51.12 20.87 -1.38
C ILE A 62 -50.77 20.24 -2.74
N GLN A 63 -51.45 20.64 -3.81
CA GLN A 63 -51.12 20.18 -5.16
C GLN A 63 -49.69 20.58 -5.55
N VAL A 64 -48.85 19.57 -5.75
CA VAL A 64 -47.47 19.73 -6.25
C VAL A 64 -47.51 20.09 -7.74
N PRO A 65 -46.87 21.19 -8.19
CA PRO A 65 -46.82 21.53 -9.60
C PRO A 65 -46.06 20.48 -10.43
N GLU A 66 -46.59 20.16 -11.61
CA GLU A 66 -45.95 19.24 -12.58
C GLU A 66 -44.54 19.74 -12.94
N GLY A 67 -43.57 18.82 -12.94
CA GLY A 67 -42.17 19.12 -13.25
C GLY A 67 -41.33 19.67 -12.09
N SER A 68 -41.88 19.70 -10.86
CA SER A 68 -41.13 20.13 -9.68
C SER A 68 -40.00 19.15 -9.27
N TRP A 69 -39.03 19.66 -8.50
CA TRP A 69 -37.98 18.83 -7.89
C TRP A 69 -38.56 17.78 -6.94
N GLN A 70 -39.66 18.08 -6.25
CA GLN A 70 -40.34 17.13 -5.36
C GLN A 70 -40.98 15.98 -6.12
N GLU A 71 -41.63 16.24 -7.27
CA GLU A 71 -42.17 15.18 -8.13
C GLU A 71 -41.03 14.29 -8.66
N SER A 72 -39.93 14.89 -9.11
CA SER A 72 -38.72 14.16 -9.56
C SER A 72 -38.12 13.31 -8.44
N TYR A 73 -38.01 13.86 -7.23
CA TYR A 73 -37.52 13.15 -6.05
C TYR A 73 -38.43 11.98 -5.68
N GLN A 74 -39.76 12.16 -5.68
CA GLN A 74 -40.73 11.07 -5.44
C GLN A 74 -40.68 10.00 -6.54
N LYS A 75 -40.50 10.34 -7.82
CA LYS A 75 -40.34 9.39 -8.94
C LYS A 75 -39.06 8.57 -8.84
N ILE A 76 -37.96 9.19 -8.41
CA ILE A 76 -36.69 8.51 -8.14
C ILE A 76 -36.83 7.62 -6.91
N ASN A 77 -37.41 8.12 -5.82
CA ASN A 77 -37.54 7.39 -4.57
C ASN A 77 -38.54 6.21 -4.68
N SER A 78 -39.61 6.34 -5.47
CA SER A 78 -40.53 5.21 -5.76
C SER A 78 -39.87 4.14 -6.64
N LYS A 79 -39.06 4.53 -7.64
CA LYS A 79 -38.20 3.58 -8.37
C LYS A 79 -37.19 2.88 -7.46
N ASN A 80 -36.52 3.63 -6.58
CA ASN A 80 -35.54 3.06 -5.65
C ASN A 80 -36.21 2.11 -4.64
N ASN A 81 -37.35 2.49 -4.06
CA ASN A 81 -38.13 1.63 -3.17
C ASN A 81 -38.66 0.38 -3.91
N MET A 82 -39.09 0.51 -5.16
CA MET A 82 -39.53 -0.63 -5.97
C MET A 82 -38.37 -1.55 -6.35
N MET A 83 -37.17 -1.02 -6.63
CA MET A 83 -35.95 -1.81 -6.77
C MET A 83 -35.53 -2.47 -5.44
N LEU A 84 -35.72 -1.79 -4.30
CA LEU A 84 -35.45 -2.35 -2.98
C LEU A 84 -36.39 -3.53 -2.68
N ILE A 85 -37.70 -3.36 -2.92
CA ILE A 85 -38.70 -4.44 -2.77
C ILE A 85 -38.41 -5.59 -3.74
N ALA A 86 -38.05 -5.30 -5.00
CA ALA A 86 -37.68 -6.33 -5.97
C ALA A 86 -36.40 -7.09 -5.54
N SER A 87 -35.39 -6.38 -5.03
CA SER A 87 -34.14 -6.99 -4.55
C SER A 87 -34.33 -7.82 -3.28
N LEU A 88 -35.18 -7.36 -2.34
CA LEU A 88 -35.60 -8.13 -1.17
C LEU A 88 -36.41 -9.37 -1.58
N GLY A 89 -37.29 -9.26 -2.57
CA GLY A 89 -38.02 -10.38 -3.15
C GLY A 89 -37.09 -11.40 -3.82
N PHE A 90 -36.11 -10.94 -4.58
CA PHE A 90 -35.11 -11.78 -5.24
C PHE A 90 -34.18 -12.45 -4.22
N PHE A 91 -33.77 -11.73 -3.17
CA PHE A 91 -32.99 -12.27 -2.06
C PHE A 91 -33.78 -13.31 -1.27
N GLY A 92 -35.06 -13.05 -0.98
CA GLY A 92 -35.97 -14.01 -0.33
C GLY A 92 -36.19 -15.27 -1.18
N ALA A 93 -36.40 -15.12 -2.48
CA ALA A 93 -36.51 -16.24 -3.43
C ALA A 93 -35.18 -17.03 -3.53
N THR A 94 -34.04 -16.35 -3.49
CA THR A 94 -32.70 -16.98 -3.49
C THR A 94 -32.47 -17.75 -2.20
N ILE A 95 -32.76 -17.17 -1.02
CA ILE A 95 -32.71 -17.87 0.27
C ILE A 95 -33.66 -19.08 0.27
N PHE A 96 -34.90 -18.93 -0.23
CA PHE A 96 -35.84 -20.04 -0.31
C PHE A 96 -35.35 -21.15 -1.24
N ALA A 97 -34.78 -20.81 -2.40
CA ALA A 97 -34.17 -21.77 -3.32
C ALA A 97 -32.95 -22.47 -2.69
N MET A 98 -32.08 -21.73 -2.00
CA MET A 98 -30.92 -22.30 -1.30
C MET A 98 -31.32 -23.18 -0.11
N LEU A 99 -32.38 -22.83 0.62
CA LEU A 99 -32.97 -23.70 1.66
C LEU A 99 -33.58 -24.98 1.05
N LYS A 100 -34.25 -24.87 -0.12
CA LYS A 100 -34.81 -26.02 -0.86
C LYS A 100 -33.76 -26.94 -1.49
N THR A 101 -32.58 -26.41 -1.81
CA THR A 101 -31.46 -27.15 -2.44
C THR A 101 -30.35 -27.53 -1.47
N GLY A 102 -30.49 -27.19 -0.18
CA GLY A 102 -29.47 -27.47 0.86
C GLY A 102 -28.24 -26.55 0.83
N ALA A 103 -28.23 -25.53 -0.03
CA ALA A 103 -27.10 -24.60 -0.20
C ALA A 103 -27.03 -23.49 0.86
N LEU A 104 -28.04 -23.32 1.71
CA LEU A 104 -28.01 -22.40 2.86
C LEU A 104 -28.35 -23.16 4.16
N TYR A 105 -27.35 -23.33 5.02
CA TYR A 105 -27.50 -23.96 6.34
C TYR A 105 -27.68 -22.88 7.41
N LEU A 106 -28.91 -22.69 7.90
CA LEU A 106 -29.15 -21.89 9.10
C LEU A 106 -28.98 -22.80 10.33
N HIS A 107 -28.08 -22.42 11.25
CA HIS A 107 -27.96 -23.09 12.55
C HIS A 107 -29.24 -22.86 13.39
N ARG A 108 -30.17 -23.79 13.25
CA ARG A 108 -31.08 -24.17 14.34
C ARG A 108 -30.36 -25.27 15.10
N GLU A 109 -30.12 -25.10 16.39
CA GLU A 109 -29.55 -26.20 17.20
C GLU A 109 -30.46 -27.43 17.05
N PRO A 110 -29.95 -28.56 16.54
CA PRO A 110 -30.71 -29.79 16.53
C PRO A 110 -30.75 -30.34 17.95
N ASP A 111 -31.89 -30.88 18.37
CA ASP A 111 -31.95 -31.71 19.56
C ASP A 111 -31.07 -32.95 19.30
N LEU A 112 -29.91 -33.02 19.95
CA LEU A 112 -28.77 -33.90 19.61
C LEU A 112 -29.02 -35.40 19.83
N LYS A 113 -30.28 -35.82 19.99
CA LYS A 113 -30.69 -37.18 20.35
C LYS A 113 -31.20 -38.04 19.20
N SER A 114 -31.34 -37.52 17.98
CA SER A 114 -31.94 -38.28 16.86
C SER A 114 -31.34 -38.04 15.48
N ILE A 115 -30.19 -37.39 15.36
CA ILE A 115 -29.42 -37.39 14.11
C ILE A 115 -28.53 -38.64 14.10
N GLU A 116 -28.99 -39.71 13.47
CA GLU A 116 -28.08 -40.74 12.95
C GLU A 116 -27.26 -40.14 11.82
N ILE A 117 -26.11 -39.57 12.16
CA ILE A 117 -25.12 -39.17 11.16
C ILE A 117 -24.53 -40.48 10.62
N ASN A 118 -25.06 -40.96 9.50
CA ASN A 118 -24.51 -42.10 8.80
C ASN A 118 -23.22 -41.68 8.08
N VAL A 119 -22.16 -41.47 8.86
CA VAL A 119 -20.82 -41.23 8.31
C VAL A 119 -20.32 -42.58 7.80
N GLU A 120 -20.27 -42.76 6.48
CA GLU A 120 -19.32 -43.70 5.87
C GLU A 120 -17.90 -43.18 6.14
N THR A 121 -17.43 -43.38 7.37
CA THR A 121 -16.06 -43.14 7.76
C THR A 121 -15.22 -44.26 7.17
N ASP A 122 -14.42 -43.92 6.17
CA ASP A 122 -13.36 -44.78 5.63
C ASP A 122 -12.56 -45.40 6.80
N PRO A 123 -12.59 -46.74 6.96
CA PRO A 123 -11.90 -47.42 8.06
C PRO A 123 -10.39 -47.16 8.08
N GLU A 124 -9.78 -46.87 6.93
CA GLU A 124 -8.37 -46.47 6.86
C GLU A 124 -8.14 -45.09 7.48
N LYS A 125 -9.06 -44.13 7.27
CA LYS A 125 -8.99 -42.80 7.91
C LYS A 125 -9.17 -42.88 9.42
N ILE A 126 -10.08 -43.73 9.92
CA ILE A 126 -10.21 -43.96 11.37
C ILE A 126 -8.90 -44.52 11.94
N LYS A 127 -8.30 -45.54 11.32
CA LYS A 127 -7.03 -46.11 11.77
C LYS A 127 -5.89 -45.09 11.72
N ALA A 128 -5.82 -44.27 10.66
CA ALA A 128 -4.81 -43.22 10.51
C ALA A 128 -4.94 -42.15 11.61
N ALA A 129 -6.16 -41.64 11.85
CA ALA A 129 -6.45 -40.69 12.91
C ALA A 129 -6.14 -41.26 14.30
N ALA A 130 -6.54 -42.51 14.57
CA ALA A 130 -6.24 -43.20 15.83
C ALA A 130 -4.72 -43.39 16.04
N LYS A 131 -3.97 -43.72 14.97
CA LYS A 131 -2.51 -43.85 15.01
C LYS A 131 -1.82 -42.52 15.32
N ILE A 132 -2.30 -41.40 14.74
CA ILE A 132 -1.78 -40.06 15.03
C ILE A 132 -2.14 -39.63 16.47
N ALA A 133 -3.34 -39.94 16.94
CA ALA A 133 -3.78 -39.64 18.30
C ALA A 133 -2.99 -40.43 19.37
N ALA A 134 -2.58 -41.67 19.06
CA ALA A 134 -1.75 -42.51 19.91
C ALA A 134 -0.24 -42.31 19.74
N MET A 135 0.20 -41.32 18.97
CA MET A 135 1.61 -41.11 18.61
C MET A 135 2.38 -40.41 19.74
N ASP A 136 3.53 -40.96 20.13
CA ASP A 136 4.44 -40.31 21.08
C ASP A 136 5.21 -39.17 20.40
N TRP A 137 4.67 -37.96 20.52
CA TRP A 137 5.24 -36.72 19.98
C TRP A 137 6.63 -36.35 20.54
N SER A 138 7.10 -36.99 21.61
CA SER A 138 8.48 -36.79 22.11
C SER A 138 9.54 -37.46 21.22
N THR A 139 9.14 -38.50 20.47
CA THR A 139 10.02 -39.22 19.53
C THR A 139 10.05 -38.59 18.13
N VAL A 140 9.16 -37.63 17.86
CA VAL A 140 9.01 -36.97 16.56
C VAL A 140 9.93 -35.75 16.49
N PRO A 141 10.81 -35.64 15.47
CA PRO A 141 11.66 -34.46 15.29
C PRO A 141 10.84 -33.16 15.26
N ASP A 142 11.33 -32.13 15.97
CA ASP A 142 10.68 -30.82 16.02
C ASP A 142 10.51 -30.18 14.63
N ILE A 143 11.48 -30.42 13.74
CA ILE A 143 11.47 -30.00 12.35
C ILE A 143 11.50 -31.26 11.47
N PRO A 144 10.59 -31.41 10.48
CA PRO A 144 10.54 -32.60 9.65
C PRO A 144 11.79 -32.71 8.74
N PRO A 145 12.40 -33.91 8.59
CA PRO A 145 13.61 -34.10 7.79
C PRO A 145 13.38 -34.03 6.26
N HIS A 146 12.13 -34.02 5.83
CA HIS A 146 11.72 -33.89 4.43
C HIS A 146 10.40 -33.14 4.32
N VAL A 147 10.27 -32.27 3.31
CA VAL A 147 9.05 -31.52 2.99
C VAL A 147 8.85 -31.34 1.47
N PRO A 148 7.62 -31.46 0.93
CA PRO A 148 7.39 -31.21 -0.49
C PRO A 148 7.72 -29.78 -0.94
N TYR A 149 7.33 -28.78 -0.13
CA TYR A 149 7.58 -27.37 -0.41
C TYR A 149 8.34 -26.72 0.75
N LEU A 150 9.54 -26.21 0.46
CA LEU A 150 10.39 -25.47 1.41
C LEU A 150 10.50 -24.00 1.00
N LEU A 151 10.11 -23.07 1.87
CA LEU A 151 10.25 -21.63 1.64
C LEU A 151 11.28 -21.04 2.62
N ILE A 152 12.41 -20.56 2.10
CA ILE A 152 13.52 -20.00 2.88
C ILE A 152 13.32 -18.49 3.03
N GLY A 153 13.04 -18.03 4.24
CA GLY A 153 12.62 -16.66 4.57
C GLY A 153 11.13 -16.60 4.90
N ALA A 154 10.76 -15.87 5.95
CA ALA A 154 9.38 -15.75 6.44
C ALA A 154 8.75 -14.38 6.11
N GLY A 155 9.02 -13.84 4.92
CA GLY A 155 8.52 -12.53 4.48
C GLY A 155 7.33 -12.58 3.51
N THR A 156 6.94 -11.41 3.00
CA THR A 156 5.86 -11.20 2.01
C THR A 156 5.91 -12.14 0.80
N ALA A 157 7.10 -12.45 0.28
CA ALA A 157 7.23 -13.34 -0.88
C ALA A 157 6.86 -14.79 -0.54
N SER A 158 7.27 -15.30 0.63
CA SER A 158 6.85 -16.62 1.10
C SER A 158 5.36 -16.68 1.42
N PHE A 159 4.78 -15.58 1.94
CA PHE A 159 3.33 -15.46 2.12
C PHE A 159 2.56 -15.58 0.79
N GLY A 160 2.97 -14.82 -0.23
CA GLY A 160 2.41 -14.94 -1.58
C GLY A 160 2.54 -16.36 -2.14
N ALA A 161 3.71 -16.99 -1.96
CA ALA A 161 3.99 -18.33 -2.45
C ALA A 161 3.14 -19.41 -1.75
N PHE A 162 3.09 -19.45 -0.42
CA PHE A 162 2.32 -20.51 0.27
C PHE A 162 0.82 -20.40 0.01
N ARG A 163 0.27 -19.18 -0.12
CA ARG A 163 -1.13 -19.00 -0.52
C ARG A 163 -1.39 -19.50 -1.94
N ALA A 164 -0.50 -19.21 -2.88
CA ALA A 164 -0.60 -19.72 -4.25
C ALA A 164 -0.52 -21.26 -4.31
N ILE A 165 0.42 -21.85 -3.57
CA ILE A 165 0.56 -23.31 -3.48
C ILE A 165 -0.71 -23.93 -2.88
N LYS A 166 -1.17 -23.49 -1.68
CA LYS A 166 -2.40 -24.03 -1.05
C LYS A 166 -3.65 -23.83 -1.90
N SER A 167 -3.73 -22.77 -2.70
CA SER A 167 -4.85 -22.51 -3.61
C SER A 167 -4.88 -23.44 -4.83
N ARG A 168 -3.77 -24.10 -5.17
CA ARG A 168 -3.62 -24.99 -6.34
C ARG A 168 -3.45 -26.46 -5.95
N ASP A 169 -2.87 -26.70 -4.79
CA ASP A 169 -2.72 -27.98 -4.12
C ASP A 169 -3.25 -27.83 -2.67
N PRO A 170 -4.54 -28.09 -2.44
CA PRO A 170 -5.15 -28.03 -1.11
C PRO A 170 -4.51 -29.00 -0.10
N THR A 171 -3.80 -30.03 -0.56
CA THR A 171 -3.10 -31.01 0.29
C THR A 171 -1.62 -30.67 0.55
N ALA A 172 -1.11 -29.58 0.00
CA ALA A 172 0.30 -29.21 0.11
C ALA A 172 0.76 -29.10 1.56
N LYS A 173 1.96 -29.64 1.82
CA LYS A 173 2.71 -29.55 3.08
C LYS A 173 3.87 -28.59 2.86
N ILE A 174 3.76 -27.40 3.45
CA ILE A 174 4.66 -26.28 3.22
C ILE A 174 5.37 -25.93 4.51
N LEU A 175 6.70 -25.89 4.48
CA LEU A 175 7.53 -25.44 5.59
C LEU A 175 8.20 -24.12 5.25
N VAL A 176 7.94 -23.10 6.06
CA VAL A 176 8.58 -21.79 5.99
C VAL A 176 9.64 -21.70 7.07
N ILE A 177 10.84 -21.25 6.75
CA ILE A 177 11.94 -21.10 7.71
C ILE A 177 12.37 -19.63 7.77
N GLY A 178 12.15 -18.98 8.92
CA GLY A 178 12.44 -17.59 9.19
C GLY A 178 13.55 -17.41 10.21
N GLY A 179 14.53 -16.54 9.90
CA GLY A 179 15.60 -16.17 10.82
C GLY A 179 15.20 -15.14 11.89
N GLU A 180 13.99 -14.57 11.80
CA GLU A 180 13.37 -13.70 12.80
C GLU A 180 12.48 -14.56 13.73
N ASP A 181 12.26 -14.11 14.97
CA ASP A 181 11.44 -14.84 15.96
C ASP A 181 9.91 -14.69 15.74
N ASN A 182 9.50 -14.11 14.61
CA ASN A 182 8.12 -13.75 14.27
C ASN A 182 7.60 -14.56 13.06
N ILE A 183 6.32 -14.92 13.09
CA ILE A 183 5.60 -15.46 11.91
C ILE A 183 5.45 -14.40 10.79
N PRO A 184 5.14 -14.77 9.54
CA PRO A 184 5.08 -13.84 8.41
C PRO A 184 4.20 -12.60 8.63
N TYR A 185 4.77 -11.43 8.35
CA TYR A 185 4.16 -10.12 8.60
C TYR A 185 4.51 -9.11 7.50
N MET A 186 3.69 -8.06 7.36
CA MET A 186 3.90 -6.99 6.39
C MET A 186 4.81 -5.89 6.96
N ARG A 187 5.80 -5.45 6.18
CA ARG A 187 6.77 -4.42 6.62
C ARG A 187 6.32 -2.96 6.48
N PRO A 188 5.48 -2.53 5.51
CA PRO A 188 5.15 -1.11 5.32
C PRO A 188 4.65 -0.34 6.55
N PRO A 189 3.84 -0.91 7.47
CA PRO A 189 3.36 -0.19 8.65
C PRO A 189 4.46 0.11 9.69
N LEU A 190 5.60 -0.58 9.65
CA LEU A 190 6.71 -0.38 10.59
C LEU A 190 7.28 1.04 10.57
N SER A 191 7.22 1.75 9.43
CA SER A 191 7.65 3.15 9.29
C SER A 191 6.49 4.13 9.14
N LYS A 192 5.24 3.64 9.22
CA LYS A 192 4.01 4.39 8.96
C LYS A 192 3.06 4.26 10.16
N GLU A 193 1.89 3.63 9.99
CA GLU A 193 0.74 3.70 10.89
C GLU A 193 1.04 3.34 12.36
N LEU A 194 2.00 2.44 12.62
CA LEU A 194 2.42 2.09 13.98
C LEU A 194 2.98 3.28 14.79
N TRP A 195 3.46 4.34 14.11
CA TRP A 195 3.93 5.59 14.75
C TRP A 195 2.84 6.63 14.96
N PHE A 196 1.65 6.43 14.38
CA PHE A 196 0.53 7.39 14.43
C PHE A 196 -0.60 6.92 15.37
N SER A 197 -0.39 5.83 16.11
CA SER A 197 -1.33 5.34 17.13
C SER A 197 -0.98 5.89 18.52
N ASP A 198 -1.97 6.49 19.19
CA ASP A 198 -1.91 6.80 20.62
C ASP A 198 -2.21 5.57 21.51
N ASP A 199 -2.80 4.51 20.94
CA ASP A 199 -3.03 3.24 21.65
C ASP A 199 -1.72 2.42 21.71
N LYS A 200 -1.04 2.53 22.84
CA LYS A 200 0.18 1.78 23.15
C LYS A 200 -0.07 0.27 23.26
N ALA A 201 -1.23 -0.16 23.75
CA ALA A 201 -1.53 -1.58 23.90
C ALA A 201 -1.74 -2.23 22.52
N ALA A 202 -2.38 -1.54 21.58
CA ALA A 202 -2.43 -1.98 20.19
C ALA A 202 -1.02 -2.09 19.57
N VAL A 203 -0.18 -1.06 19.74
CA VAL A 203 1.20 -1.04 19.19
C VAL A 203 2.09 -2.13 19.79
N GLU A 204 2.02 -2.38 21.10
CA GLU A 204 2.74 -3.48 21.77
C GLU A 204 2.34 -4.86 21.20
N ASN A 205 1.07 -5.02 20.85
CA ASN A 205 0.53 -6.21 20.18
C ASN A 205 0.69 -6.21 18.65
N LEU A 206 1.45 -5.25 18.09
CA LEU A 206 1.68 -5.10 16.65
C LEU A 206 0.39 -4.99 15.82
N LYS A 207 -0.60 -4.30 16.40
CA LYS A 207 -1.80 -3.82 15.74
C LYS A 207 -1.64 -2.34 15.44
N PHE A 208 -2.18 -1.91 14.31
CA PHE A 208 -2.15 -0.51 13.90
C PHE A 208 -3.51 -0.07 13.38
N THR A 209 -3.77 1.23 13.50
CA THR A 209 -4.98 1.86 12.99
C THR A 209 -4.66 2.44 11.62
N GLN A 210 -5.34 1.95 10.59
CA GLN A 210 -5.23 2.49 9.22
C GLN A 210 -5.74 3.94 9.18
N TRP A 211 -5.40 4.71 8.13
CA TRP A 211 -5.77 6.13 8.02
C TRP A 211 -7.29 6.41 8.10
N ASN A 212 -8.14 5.41 7.88
CA ASN A 212 -9.61 5.45 8.03
C ASN A 212 -10.14 5.10 9.44
N GLY A 213 -9.28 4.80 10.41
CA GLY A 213 -9.67 4.41 11.77
C GLY A 213 -9.87 2.90 12.01
N LYS A 214 -9.70 2.05 10.99
CA LYS A 214 -9.86 0.58 11.12
C LYS A 214 -8.57 -0.09 11.63
N GLU A 215 -8.68 -0.87 12.70
CA GLU A 215 -7.58 -1.71 13.21
C GLU A 215 -7.18 -2.80 12.19
N ARG A 216 -5.88 -3.07 12.07
CA ARG A 216 -5.32 -4.21 11.35
C ARG A 216 -4.13 -4.81 12.12
N SER A 217 -3.94 -6.11 11.97
CA SER A 217 -2.74 -6.84 12.42
C SER A 217 -1.57 -6.60 11.45
N LEU A 218 -0.36 -6.48 11.97
CA LEU A 218 0.87 -6.52 11.17
C LEU A 218 1.12 -7.91 10.56
N PHE A 219 0.68 -8.98 11.24
CA PHE A 219 0.79 -10.36 10.77
C PHE A 219 -0.22 -10.66 9.66
N PHE A 220 0.20 -11.40 8.64
CA PHE A 220 -0.66 -11.73 7.50
C PHE A 220 -1.78 -12.71 7.85
N GLU A 221 -1.54 -13.63 8.78
CA GLU A 221 -2.47 -14.66 9.26
C GLU A 221 -2.31 -14.81 10.78
N PRO A 222 -3.35 -15.21 11.53
CA PRO A 222 -3.24 -15.50 12.96
C PRO A 222 -2.37 -16.75 13.21
N ASN A 223 -1.76 -16.85 14.40
CA ASN A 223 -0.94 -18.02 14.77
C ASN A 223 -1.69 -19.36 14.61
N SER A 224 -3.01 -19.39 14.83
CA SER A 224 -3.86 -20.58 14.67
C SER A 224 -4.03 -21.07 13.23
N PHE A 225 -3.65 -20.29 12.22
CA PHE A 225 -3.60 -20.74 10.83
C PHE A 225 -2.46 -21.74 10.58
N TYR A 226 -1.36 -21.61 11.33
CA TYR A 226 -0.15 -22.39 11.09
C TYR A 226 -0.16 -23.70 11.88
N THR A 227 0.30 -24.77 11.23
CA THR A 227 0.52 -26.08 11.86
C THR A 227 1.89 -26.10 12.56
N GLU A 228 1.99 -26.77 13.70
CA GLU A 228 3.30 -27.08 14.30
C GLU A 228 4.20 -27.87 13.31
N PRO A 229 5.48 -27.49 13.12
CA PRO A 229 6.35 -28.16 12.13
C PRO A 229 6.42 -29.68 12.28
N LYS A 230 6.53 -30.21 13.52
CA LYS A 230 6.51 -31.66 13.80
C LYS A 230 5.23 -32.38 13.36
N LYS A 231 4.09 -31.67 13.32
CA LYS A 231 2.77 -32.21 12.95
C LYS A 231 2.50 -32.14 11.43
N LEU A 232 3.23 -31.28 10.70
CA LEU A 232 3.04 -31.04 9.27
C LEU A 232 3.04 -32.33 8.40
N PRO A 233 3.95 -33.31 8.59
CA PRO A 233 3.96 -34.54 7.78
C PRO A 233 2.67 -35.36 7.90
N TYR A 234 1.99 -35.25 9.04
CA TYR A 234 0.85 -36.09 9.43
C TYR A 234 -0.51 -35.43 9.17
N GLN A 235 -0.55 -34.17 8.73
CA GLN A 235 -1.80 -33.53 8.34
C GLN A 235 -2.36 -34.16 7.05
N GLU A 236 -3.61 -34.62 7.10
CA GLU A 236 -4.33 -35.19 5.95
C GLU A 236 -4.53 -34.12 4.86
N ASN A 237 -5.05 -32.96 5.26
CA ASN A 237 -5.30 -31.80 4.37
C ASN A 237 -4.05 -30.91 4.18
N GLY A 238 -2.85 -31.45 4.44
CA GLY A 238 -1.61 -30.69 4.47
C GLY A 238 -1.64 -29.49 5.43
N GLY A 239 -0.85 -28.46 5.15
CA GLY A 239 -0.76 -27.28 6.01
C GLY A 239 0.42 -26.39 5.67
N VAL A 240 0.52 -25.28 6.41
CA VAL A 240 1.68 -24.39 6.41
C VAL A 240 2.25 -24.39 7.82
N ALA A 241 3.52 -24.73 7.96
CA ALA A 241 4.24 -24.62 9.22
C ALA A 241 5.33 -23.56 9.11
N VAL A 242 5.60 -22.84 10.19
CA VAL A 242 6.66 -21.84 10.27
C VAL A 242 7.64 -22.23 11.36
N VAL A 243 8.94 -22.24 11.02
CA VAL A 243 10.04 -22.33 11.96
C VAL A 243 10.64 -20.94 12.11
N THR A 244 10.46 -20.30 13.25
CA THR A 244 11.02 -18.99 13.58
C THR A 244 12.39 -19.13 14.28
N GLY A 245 13.17 -18.06 14.33
CA GLY A 245 14.48 -18.01 15.01
C GLY A 245 15.57 -18.93 14.42
N LYS A 246 15.34 -19.53 13.25
CA LYS A 246 16.27 -20.47 12.59
C LYS A 246 16.67 -19.96 11.22
N ARG A 247 17.98 -19.93 10.95
CA ARG A 247 18.53 -19.56 9.65
C ARG A 247 18.96 -20.81 8.89
N VAL A 248 18.61 -20.88 7.61
CA VAL A 248 19.32 -21.74 6.66
C VAL A 248 20.68 -21.10 6.41
N VAL A 249 21.77 -21.87 6.59
CA VAL A 249 23.16 -21.40 6.43
C VAL A 249 23.89 -22.07 5.26
N LYS A 250 23.36 -23.19 4.76
CA LYS A 250 23.85 -23.88 3.57
C LYS A 250 22.69 -24.45 2.78
N LEU A 251 22.79 -24.37 1.46
CA LEU A 251 21.84 -24.91 0.49
C LEU A 251 22.60 -25.79 -0.51
N ASP A 252 22.28 -27.08 -0.58
CA ASP A 252 22.72 -27.98 -1.63
C ASP A 252 21.60 -28.13 -2.66
N ALA A 253 21.76 -27.46 -3.79
CA ALA A 253 20.77 -27.48 -4.88
C ALA A 253 20.77 -28.80 -5.68
N VAL A 254 21.84 -29.61 -5.59
CA VAL A 254 21.96 -30.89 -6.31
C VAL A 254 21.32 -32.02 -5.50
N GLN A 255 21.63 -32.09 -4.21
CA GLN A 255 21.03 -33.06 -3.28
C GLN A 255 19.64 -32.63 -2.77
N LYS A 256 19.17 -31.44 -3.17
CA LYS A 256 17.90 -30.84 -2.72
C LYS A 256 17.76 -30.80 -1.20
N LYS A 257 18.79 -30.25 -0.54
CA LYS A 257 18.92 -30.23 0.92
C LYS A 257 19.30 -28.84 1.43
N VAL A 258 18.79 -28.47 2.59
CA VAL A 258 19.26 -27.32 3.37
C VAL A 258 19.81 -27.75 4.72
N TYR A 259 20.67 -26.91 5.28
CA TYR A 259 21.23 -27.05 6.61
C TYR A 259 20.93 -25.78 7.41
N LEU A 260 20.42 -25.97 8.63
CA LEU A 260 20.20 -24.88 9.57
C LEU A 260 21.47 -24.56 10.38
N GLN A 261 21.49 -23.40 11.04
CA GLN A 261 22.61 -22.95 11.89
C GLN A 261 22.96 -23.93 13.03
N ASP A 262 22.02 -24.77 13.46
CA ASP A 262 22.21 -25.84 14.46
C ASP A 262 22.56 -27.21 13.85
N ARG A 263 22.86 -27.25 12.54
CA ARG A 263 23.15 -28.44 11.72
C ARG A 263 21.95 -29.34 11.44
N THR A 264 20.72 -28.94 11.75
CA THR A 264 19.52 -29.68 11.30
C THR A 264 19.50 -29.76 9.77
N GLU A 265 19.35 -30.97 9.22
CA GLU A 265 19.23 -31.21 7.79
C GLU A 265 17.75 -31.35 7.38
N ILE A 266 17.37 -30.73 6.25
CA ILE A 266 16.02 -30.83 5.70
C ILE A 266 16.13 -31.02 4.19
N THR A 267 15.52 -32.08 3.66
CA THR A 267 15.39 -32.32 2.22
C THR A 267 14.09 -31.76 1.67
N TYR A 268 14.06 -31.41 0.38
CA TYR A 268 12.88 -30.83 -0.26
C TYR A 268 12.64 -31.34 -1.68
N ASP A 269 11.39 -31.34 -2.13
CA ASP A 269 11.10 -31.56 -3.56
C ASP A 269 11.28 -30.25 -4.35
N LYS A 270 10.69 -29.16 -3.84
CA LYS A 270 10.72 -27.81 -4.44
C LYS A 270 11.05 -26.75 -3.39
N CYS A 271 11.92 -25.81 -3.74
CA CYS A 271 12.40 -24.75 -2.83
C CYS A 271 12.14 -23.35 -3.38
N LEU A 272 11.84 -22.40 -2.50
CA LEU A 272 11.84 -20.97 -2.78
C LEU A 272 12.88 -20.27 -1.90
N ILE A 273 13.76 -19.48 -2.51
CA ILE A 273 14.57 -18.49 -1.80
C ILE A 273 13.78 -17.17 -1.76
N ALA A 274 13.40 -16.75 -0.56
CA ALA A 274 12.69 -15.51 -0.26
C ALA A 274 13.37 -14.80 0.93
N THR A 275 14.71 -14.85 0.97
CA THR A 275 15.58 -14.33 2.03
C THR A 275 15.55 -12.81 2.16
N GLY A 276 14.99 -12.11 1.16
CA GLY A 276 14.87 -10.65 1.14
C GLY A 276 16.23 -9.96 1.14
N GLY A 277 16.42 -9.04 2.08
CA GLY A 277 17.66 -8.30 2.23
C GLY A 277 17.82 -7.67 3.61
N ARG A 278 19.06 -7.25 3.88
CA ARG A 278 19.54 -6.58 5.10
C ARG A 278 19.78 -5.09 4.84
N PRO A 279 19.57 -4.18 5.81
CA PRO A 279 19.93 -2.77 5.63
C PRO A 279 21.42 -2.60 5.33
N ARG A 280 21.74 -1.66 4.43
CA ARG A 280 23.11 -1.18 4.28
C ARG A 280 23.52 -0.41 5.54
N SER A 281 24.69 -0.72 6.06
CA SER A 281 25.39 0.11 7.03
C SER A 281 26.28 1.13 6.31
N LEU A 282 26.86 2.06 7.06
CA LEU A 282 27.92 2.92 6.56
C LEU A 282 29.27 2.37 7.06
N PRO A 283 30.34 2.35 6.24
CA PRO A 283 31.66 1.84 6.67
C PRO A 283 32.23 2.51 7.92
N ILE A 284 31.80 3.74 8.21
CA ILE A 284 32.18 4.45 9.43
C ILE A 284 31.51 3.90 10.69
N ILE A 285 30.26 3.43 10.57
CA ILE A 285 29.49 2.80 11.66
C ILE A 285 29.99 1.37 11.90
N GLU A 286 30.35 0.65 10.84
CA GLU A 286 30.97 -0.68 10.92
C GLU A 286 32.32 -0.65 11.66
N LYS A 287 33.08 0.44 11.49
CA LYS A 287 34.37 0.68 12.18
C LYS A 287 34.24 1.34 13.55
N ALA A 288 33.04 1.80 13.93
CA ALA A 288 32.80 2.43 15.22
C ALA A 288 32.86 1.42 16.39
N SER A 289 32.94 1.94 17.62
CA SER A 289 32.91 1.12 18.83
C SER A 289 31.57 0.40 19.01
N ASP A 290 31.57 -0.68 19.79
CA ASP A 290 30.34 -1.43 20.08
C ASP A 290 29.32 -0.57 20.86
N GLU A 291 29.78 0.43 21.63
CA GLU A 291 28.89 1.41 22.27
C GLU A 291 28.11 2.24 21.25
N VAL A 292 28.75 2.65 20.14
CA VAL A 292 28.06 3.32 19.02
C VAL A 292 27.11 2.35 18.34
N LYS A 293 27.59 1.15 17.96
CA LYS A 293 26.79 0.15 17.22
C LYS A 293 25.51 -0.24 17.97
N ASN A 294 25.59 -0.42 19.29
CA ASN A 294 24.44 -0.74 20.14
C ASN A 294 23.40 0.40 20.27
N ARG A 295 23.75 1.63 19.86
CA ARG A 295 22.86 2.81 19.87
C ARG A 295 22.47 3.30 18.47
N VAL A 296 23.00 2.65 17.41
CA VAL A 296 22.59 2.87 16.03
C VAL A 296 21.51 1.84 15.65
N ASN A 297 20.43 2.31 15.05
CA ASN A 297 19.32 1.47 14.61
C ASN A 297 19.31 1.35 13.08
N LEU A 298 19.65 0.16 12.57
CA LEU A 298 19.43 -0.20 11.16
C LEU A 298 17.98 -0.68 11.01
N PHE A 299 17.12 0.12 10.39
CA PHE A 299 15.66 -0.08 10.52
C PHE A 299 15.08 -1.07 9.49
N ARG A 300 14.58 -2.24 9.92
CA ARG A 300 13.98 -3.25 9.00
C ARG A 300 12.90 -4.16 9.58
N THR A 301 13.01 -4.52 10.86
CA THR A 301 12.26 -5.60 11.51
C THR A 301 11.32 -5.09 12.60
N ILE A 302 10.46 -5.97 13.11
CA ILE A 302 9.65 -5.74 14.32
C ILE A 302 10.55 -5.34 15.50
N ASP A 303 11.72 -5.95 15.64
CA ASP A 303 12.62 -5.69 16.77
C ASP A 303 13.34 -4.34 16.62
N ASP A 304 13.63 -3.92 15.39
CA ASP A 304 14.17 -2.58 15.10
C ASP A 304 13.13 -1.49 15.41
N PHE A 305 11.86 -1.74 15.07
CA PHE A 305 10.72 -0.89 15.46
C PHE A 305 10.58 -0.81 16.98
N LYS A 306 10.47 -1.95 17.69
CA LYS A 306 10.35 -2.00 19.15
C LYS A 306 11.53 -1.32 19.85
N ARG A 307 12.75 -1.50 19.33
CA ARG A 307 13.98 -0.85 19.82
C ARG A 307 13.91 0.67 19.63
N LEU A 308 13.50 1.14 18.45
CA LEU A 308 13.41 2.57 18.16
C LEU A 308 12.27 3.25 18.94
N ASP A 309 11.09 2.63 19.02
CA ASP A 309 9.97 3.16 19.78
C ASP A 309 10.37 3.34 21.25
N LYS A 310 10.83 2.27 21.90
CA LYS A 310 11.26 2.29 23.31
C LYS A 310 12.36 3.30 23.59
N ALA A 311 13.30 3.49 22.66
CA ALA A 311 14.36 4.47 22.81
C ALA A 311 13.85 5.91 22.67
N THR A 312 13.00 6.18 21.67
CA THR A 312 12.44 7.52 21.39
C THR A 312 11.38 7.98 22.40
N GLN A 313 10.84 7.08 23.23
CA GLN A 313 10.06 7.45 24.42
C GLN A 313 10.87 8.26 25.46
N LYS A 314 12.21 8.13 25.49
CA LYS A 314 13.09 8.79 26.47
C LYS A 314 14.18 9.69 25.85
N ALA A 315 14.36 9.64 24.54
CA ALA A 315 15.32 10.47 23.83
C ALA A 315 14.91 11.95 23.83
N GLN A 316 15.90 12.83 23.95
CA GLN A 316 15.77 14.27 23.72
C GLN A 316 16.18 14.65 22.30
N SER A 317 17.04 13.86 21.64
CA SER A 317 17.44 14.08 20.26
C SER A 317 17.70 12.79 19.49
N VAL A 318 17.25 12.74 18.22
CA VAL A 318 17.45 11.62 17.29
C VAL A 318 18.00 12.15 15.96
N ALA A 319 18.98 11.47 15.36
CA ALA A 319 19.39 11.71 13.99
C ALA A 319 19.01 10.53 13.07
N ILE A 320 18.48 10.85 11.89
CA ILE A 320 18.20 9.91 10.81
C ILE A 320 19.22 10.16 9.70
N ILE A 321 19.99 9.13 9.34
CA ILE A 321 20.97 9.18 8.27
C ILE A 321 20.37 8.55 7.01
N GLY A 322 20.09 9.37 6.00
CA GLY A 322 19.51 8.98 4.72
C GLY A 322 18.27 9.81 4.33
N GLY A 323 18.29 10.33 3.10
CA GLY A 323 17.21 11.15 2.52
C GLY A 323 16.14 10.37 1.76
N GLY A 324 16.30 9.04 1.59
CA GLY A 324 15.35 8.19 0.86
C GLY A 324 13.97 8.06 1.50
N PHE A 325 13.05 7.34 0.84
CA PHE A 325 11.66 7.19 1.31
C PHE A 325 11.56 6.69 2.76
N LEU A 326 12.26 5.61 3.12
CA LEU A 326 12.23 5.07 4.50
C LEU A 326 12.74 6.08 5.54
N GLY A 327 13.83 6.79 5.25
CA GLY A 327 14.35 7.83 6.15
C GLY A 327 13.38 8.99 6.32
N SER A 328 12.69 9.37 5.25
CA SER A 328 11.71 10.45 5.22
C SER A 328 10.38 10.08 5.89
N GLU A 329 9.91 8.83 5.75
CA GLU A 329 8.77 8.28 6.50
C GLU A 329 9.06 8.32 8.01
N LEU A 330 10.23 7.83 8.43
CA LEU A 330 10.68 7.88 9.82
C LEU A 330 10.88 9.32 10.32
N ALA A 331 11.30 10.25 9.46
CA ALA A 331 11.41 11.67 9.81
C ALA A 331 10.04 12.28 10.12
N CYS A 332 9.03 12.06 9.27
CA CYS A 332 7.65 12.49 9.53
C CYS A 332 7.07 11.83 10.78
N ALA A 333 7.24 10.52 10.96
CA ALA A 333 6.78 9.77 12.12
C ALA A 333 7.39 10.31 13.44
N LEU A 334 8.71 10.50 13.48
CA LEU A 334 9.40 11.00 14.67
C LEU A 334 9.17 12.50 14.89
N GLY A 335 9.03 13.32 13.84
CA GLY A 335 8.65 14.74 13.93
C GLY A 335 7.23 14.92 14.51
N LYS A 336 6.30 14.06 14.09
CA LYS A 336 4.96 14.02 14.67
C LYS A 336 4.99 13.68 16.16
N ARG A 337 5.83 12.71 16.57
CA ARG A 337 6.04 12.37 18.00
C ARG A 337 6.72 13.49 18.79
N ALA A 338 7.73 14.12 18.19
CA ALA A 338 8.49 15.24 18.71
C ALA A 338 7.59 16.41 19.11
N SER A 339 6.54 16.68 18.33
CA SER A 339 5.53 17.70 18.62
C SER A 339 4.87 17.52 20.00
N SER A 340 4.75 16.29 20.51
CA SER A 340 4.15 15.99 21.81
C SER A 340 5.17 15.88 22.96
N ASN A 341 6.41 15.46 22.70
CA ASN A 341 7.41 15.19 23.75
C ASN A 341 8.65 16.12 23.74
N LYS A 342 8.70 17.11 22.85
CA LYS A 342 9.80 18.10 22.68
C LYS A 342 11.17 17.47 22.32
N MET A 343 11.18 16.28 21.73
CA MET A 343 12.37 15.67 21.16
C MET A 343 12.82 16.44 19.90
N LYS A 344 14.13 16.65 19.71
CA LYS A 344 14.66 17.14 18.42
C LYS A 344 14.85 15.99 17.44
N VAL A 345 14.46 16.19 16.18
CA VAL A 345 14.66 15.21 15.10
C VAL A 345 15.50 15.85 14.02
N TYR A 346 16.64 15.24 13.72
CA TYR A 346 17.53 15.62 12.63
C TYR A 346 17.39 14.61 11.49
N GLN A 347 17.41 15.08 10.25
CA GLN A 347 17.58 14.20 9.08
C GLN A 347 18.80 14.69 8.27
N VAL A 348 19.78 13.82 8.06
CA VAL A 348 21.09 14.16 7.47
C VAL A 348 21.32 13.31 6.23
N PHE A 349 21.65 13.93 5.10
CA PHE A 349 21.92 13.24 3.85
C PHE A 349 22.68 14.09 2.82
N PRO A 350 23.48 13.47 1.92
CA PRO A 350 24.34 14.18 0.98
C PRO A 350 23.62 14.78 -0.24
N GLU A 351 22.39 14.35 -0.53
CA GLU A 351 21.57 14.91 -1.62
C GLU A 351 21.08 16.33 -1.29
N SER A 352 20.75 17.13 -2.31
CA SER A 352 20.22 18.50 -2.13
C SER A 352 18.83 18.55 -1.50
N GLY A 353 18.07 17.45 -1.55
CA GLY A 353 16.74 17.32 -0.96
C GLY A 353 16.31 15.86 -0.77
N ASN A 354 15.22 15.67 -0.04
CA ASN A 354 14.63 14.37 0.24
C ASN A 354 14.28 13.60 -1.05
N MET A 355 14.61 12.31 -1.07
CA MET A 355 14.53 11.42 -2.24
C MET A 355 15.22 11.96 -3.50
N GLY A 356 16.28 12.76 -3.37
CA GLY A 356 16.97 13.41 -4.50
C GLY A 356 17.58 12.48 -5.56
N HIS A 357 17.74 11.17 -5.29
CA HIS A 357 18.10 10.17 -6.30
C HIS A 357 16.91 9.66 -7.15
N VAL A 358 15.67 9.93 -6.72
CA VAL A 358 14.44 9.51 -7.41
C VAL A 358 13.72 10.72 -7.96
N LEU A 359 13.40 11.70 -7.11
CA LEU A 359 12.56 12.84 -7.46
C LEU A 359 13.37 13.95 -8.15
N PRO A 360 12.81 14.65 -9.16
CA PRO A 360 13.42 15.86 -9.69
C PRO A 360 13.42 16.98 -8.65
N GLU A 361 14.34 17.93 -8.81
CA GLU A 361 14.66 18.99 -7.83
C GLU A 361 13.42 19.70 -7.26
N TYR A 362 12.46 20.12 -8.10
CA TYR A 362 11.24 20.79 -7.65
C TYR A 362 10.49 19.98 -6.58
N LEU A 363 10.25 18.70 -6.85
CA LEU A 363 9.46 17.85 -5.97
C LEU A 363 10.29 17.41 -4.75
N SER A 364 11.59 17.15 -4.93
CA SER A 364 12.52 16.88 -3.82
C SER A 364 12.60 18.04 -2.82
N ASN A 365 12.68 19.29 -3.32
CA ASN A 365 12.65 20.50 -2.49
C ASN A 365 11.29 20.70 -1.82
N TRP A 366 10.17 20.43 -2.51
CA TRP A 366 8.84 20.46 -1.91
C TRP A 366 8.74 19.44 -0.75
N THR A 367 9.19 18.20 -0.94
CA THR A 367 9.17 17.17 0.11
C THR A 367 10.06 17.56 1.29
N THR A 368 11.23 18.14 1.02
CA THR A 368 12.14 18.64 2.05
C THR A 368 11.48 19.70 2.93
N ASN A 369 10.77 20.65 2.31
CA ASN A 369 10.02 21.68 3.03
C ASN A 369 8.83 21.09 3.79
N LYS A 370 8.15 20.08 3.23
CA LYS A 370 7.07 19.35 3.91
C LYS A 370 7.55 18.63 5.16
N ILE A 371 8.76 18.03 5.14
CA ILE A 371 9.36 17.35 6.29
C ILE A 371 9.83 18.37 7.35
N LYS A 372 10.44 19.49 6.93
CA LYS A 372 10.72 20.63 7.83
C LYS A 372 9.45 21.15 8.52
N SER A 373 8.30 21.12 7.84
CA SER A 373 7.01 21.53 8.42
C SER A 373 6.49 20.58 9.52
N GLU A 374 7.02 19.36 9.65
CA GLU A 374 6.72 18.43 10.75
C GLU A 374 7.66 18.62 11.97
N GLY A 375 8.46 19.70 11.96
CA GLY A 375 9.41 20.02 13.04
C GLY A 375 10.77 19.32 12.95
N VAL A 376 11.11 18.76 11.78
CA VAL A 376 12.39 18.08 11.54
C VAL A 376 13.46 19.07 11.06
N GLU A 377 14.63 19.02 11.68
CA GLU A 377 15.82 19.77 11.27
C GLU A 377 16.53 19.00 10.14
N VAL A 378 16.23 19.36 8.88
CA VAL A 378 16.78 18.68 7.70
C VAL A 378 18.07 19.33 7.21
N LEU A 379 19.16 18.57 7.31
CA LEU A 379 20.53 18.88 6.94
C LEU A 379 20.87 18.14 5.63
N ALA A 380 20.37 18.72 4.53
CA ALA A 380 20.65 18.29 3.16
C ALA A 380 22.03 18.79 2.70
N SER A 381 22.62 18.15 1.69
CA SER A 381 24.00 18.38 1.23
C SER A 381 25.06 18.19 2.33
N SER A 382 24.76 17.33 3.32
CA SER A 382 25.64 17.07 4.47
C SER A 382 25.91 15.57 4.62
N LYS A 383 27.19 15.20 4.72
CA LYS A 383 27.65 13.81 4.84
C LYS A 383 28.27 13.54 6.21
N LEU A 384 27.94 12.41 6.80
CA LEU A 384 28.55 11.92 8.04
C LEU A 384 30.04 11.58 7.82
N THR A 385 30.93 12.25 8.57
CA THR A 385 32.39 12.11 8.51
C THR A 385 33.02 11.55 9.79
N SER A 386 32.35 11.67 10.94
CA SER A 386 32.74 11.01 12.21
C SER A 386 31.52 10.54 13.00
N ILE A 387 31.67 9.48 13.80
CA ILE A 387 30.65 9.02 14.75
C ILE A 387 31.31 8.46 16.01
N GLU A 388 31.02 9.06 17.17
CA GLU A 388 31.66 8.73 18.44
C GLU A 388 30.63 8.71 19.59
N ALA A 389 30.78 7.78 20.55
CA ALA A 389 30.03 7.85 21.80
C ALA A 389 30.74 8.80 22.78
N LYS A 390 30.05 9.82 23.28
CA LYS A 390 30.54 10.73 24.32
C LYS A 390 29.56 10.73 25.50
N GLY A 391 29.82 9.81 26.45
CA GLY A 391 28.94 9.55 27.58
C GLY A 391 27.58 9.03 27.11
N ARG A 392 26.49 9.74 27.45
CA ARG A 392 25.12 9.34 27.07
C ARG A 392 24.74 9.72 25.63
N LYS A 393 25.52 10.56 24.95
CA LYS A 393 25.23 11.03 23.58
C LYS A 393 26.12 10.31 22.56
N ILE A 394 25.66 10.30 21.32
CA ILE A 394 26.47 10.07 20.12
C ILE A 394 26.75 11.44 19.51
N VAL A 395 28.01 11.71 19.18
CA VAL A 395 28.43 12.88 18.42
C VAL A 395 28.67 12.46 16.97
N LEU A 396 28.06 13.22 16.05
CA LEU A 396 28.14 13.03 14.61
C LEU A 396 28.85 14.25 14.01
N GLY A 397 30.03 14.06 13.44
CA GLY A 397 30.69 15.10 12.64
C GLY A 397 30.20 15.05 11.19
N LEU A 398 29.98 16.23 10.60
CA LEU A 398 29.58 16.40 9.22
C LEU A 398 30.74 16.97 8.38
N ASP A 399 30.71 16.78 7.06
CA ASP A 399 31.68 17.38 6.12
C ASP A 399 31.56 18.91 6.01
N THR A 400 30.40 19.48 6.39
CA THR A 400 30.19 20.92 6.58
C THR A 400 30.99 21.51 7.76
N GLY A 401 31.54 20.66 8.64
CA GLY A 401 32.21 21.07 9.89
C GLY A 401 31.26 21.21 11.08
N GLU A 402 29.96 20.95 10.91
CA GLU A 402 28.99 20.89 12.01
C GLU A 402 29.14 19.59 12.83
N GLU A 403 28.86 19.66 14.14
CA GLU A 403 28.73 18.50 15.02
C GLU A 403 27.32 18.40 15.62
N LEU A 404 26.68 17.23 15.51
CA LEU A 404 25.37 16.96 16.12
C LEU A 404 25.53 16.03 17.33
N SER A 405 24.93 16.40 18.48
CA SER A 405 24.93 15.58 19.70
C SER A 405 23.54 14.99 19.97
N VAL A 406 23.38 13.70 19.71
CA VAL A 406 22.09 12.99 19.72
C VAL A 406 22.05 11.83 20.71
N ASP A 407 20.86 11.46 21.20
CA ASP A 407 20.71 10.27 22.05
C ASP A 407 20.67 8.97 21.23
N GLN A 408 20.09 9.03 20.02
CA GLN A 408 19.86 7.89 19.14
C GLN A 408 20.18 8.22 17.68
N VAL A 409 20.60 7.22 16.93
CA VAL A 409 20.85 7.32 15.48
C VAL A 409 20.07 6.24 14.76
N VAL A 410 19.42 6.59 13.65
CA VAL A 410 18.74 5.65 12.74
C VAL A 410 19.42 5.75 11.38
N VAL A 411 19.62 4.62 10.70
CA VAL A 411 20.26 4.58 9.37
C VAL A 411 19.29 3.96 8.37
N ALA A 412 19.06 4.67 7.27
CA ALA A 412 18.11 4.31 6.21
C ALA A 412 18.72 4.55 4.81
N VAL A 413 19.92 4.01 4.59
CA VAL A 413 20.73 4.21 3.35
C VAL A 413 20.56 3.09 2.31
N GLY A 414 19.42 2.41 2.31
CA GLY A 414 19.05 1.34 1.38
C GLY A 414 19.32 -0.08 1.91
N LEU A 415 19.13 -1.06 1.04
CA LEU A 415 19.23 -2.50 1.34
C LEU A 415 20.36 -3.18 0.54
N GLU A 416 20.80 -4.35 1.00
CA GLU A 416 21.53 -5.36 0.24
C GLU A 416 20.72 -6.66 0.21
N PRO A 417 20.63 -7.40 -0.91
CA PRO A 417 19.96 -8.69 -0.94
C PRO A 417 20.73 -9.75 -0.14
N ASN A 418 20.02 -10.61 0.59
CA ASN A 418 20.60 -11.69 1.39
C ASN A 418 20.93 -12.89 0.49
N VAL A 419 22.16 -12.89 -0.04
CA VAL A 419 22.67 -13.81 -1.07
C VAL A 419 23.65 -14.87 -0.57
N GLU A 420 23.86 -14.98 0.75
CA GLU A 420 24.88 -15.84 1.38
C GLU A 420 24.75 -17.33 0.96
N LEU A 421 23.53 -17.78 0.67
CA LEU A 421 23.29 -19.16 0.19
C LEU A 421 23.92 -19.45 -1.18
N ALA A 422 24.19 -18.44 -2.00
CA ALA A 422 24.75 -18.59 -3.35
C ALA A 422 26.11 -19.31 -3.34
N GLU A 423 26.98 -18.95 -2.38
CA GLU A 423 28.32 -19.54 -2.22
C GLU A 423 28.23 -21.08 -2.10
N THR A 424 27.36 -21.55 -1.21
CA THR A 424 27.23 -22.99 -0.95
C THR A 424 26.44 -23.77 -2.01
N SER A 425 25.62 -23.08 -2.80
CA SER A 425 24.69 -23.67 -3.77
C SER A 425 25.12 -23.54 -5.24
N GLY A 426 26.16 -22.74 -5.52
CA GLY A 426 26.62 -22.44 -6.87
C GLY A 426 25.57 -21.68 -7.71
N LEU A 427 24.67 -20.93 -7.07
CA LEU A 427 23.67 -20.11 -7.77
C LEU A 427 24.30 -18.81 -8.31
N GLU A 428 23.86 -18.40 -9.49
CA GLU A 428 24.38 -17.19 -10.16
C GLU A 428 23.84 -15.92 -9.50
N LEU A 429 24.71 -14.92 -9.30
CA LEU A 429 24.35 -13.58 -8.83
C LEU A 429 24.48 -12.55 -9.96
N ASP A 430 23.86 -11.38 -9.81
CA ASP A 430 24.07 -10.23 -10.70
C ASP A 430 25.08 -9.26 -10.07
N ASP A 431 26.28 -9.16 -10.63
CA ASP A 431 27.38 -8.36 -10.06
C ASP A 431 27.10 -6.85 -10.03
N VAL A 432 26.15 -6.37 -10.83
CA VAL A 432 25.83 -4.94 -10.97
C VAL A 432 24.68 -4.52 -10.05
N ARG A 433 23.67 -5.38 -9.89
CA ARG A 433 22.40 -5.07 -9.19
C ARG A 433 22.23 -5.81 -7.87
N GLY A 434 23.05 -6.83 -7.64
CA GLY A 434 22.91 -7.80 -6.57
C GLY A 434 21.72 -8.75 -6.78
N GLY A 435 21.65 -9.78 -5.93
CA GLY A 435 20.56 -10.74 -5.92
C GLY A 435 20.79 -11.92 -6.86
N PHE A 436 20.01 -12.98 -6.66
CA PHE A 436 20.10 -14.22 -7.45
C PHE A 436 19.51 -13.99 -8.84
N ARG A 437 20.25 -14.39 -9.88
CA ARG A 437 19.74 -14.35 -11.25
C ARG A 437 18.76 -15.50 -11.49
N VAL A 438 17.58 -15.15 -11.97
CA VAL A 438 16.51 -16.11 -12.30
C VAL A 438 16.12 -16.06 -13.78
N ASN A 439 15.50 -17.11 -14.31
CA ASN A 439 14.88 -17.10 -15.63
C ASN A 439 13.54 -16.34 -15.62
N ALA A 440 12.80 -16.39 -16.74
CA ALA A 440 11.50 -15.73 -16.86
C ALA A 440 10.44 -16.28 -15.88
N GLU A 441 10.54 -17.55 -15.47
CA GLU A 441 9.62 -18.24 -14.56
C GLU A 441 10.04 -18.13 -13.08
N LEU A 442 11.02 -17.27 -12.78
CA LEU A 442 11.64 -17.04 -11.48
C LEU A 442 12.49 -18.23 -10.95
N GLU A 443 12.87 -19.17 -11.80
CA GLU A 443 13.76 -20.28 -11.44
C GLU A 443 15.24 -19.85 -11.42
N ALA A 444 15.98 -20.29 -10.41
CA ALA A 444 17.45 -20.36 -10.44
C ALA A 444 17.97 -21.79 -10.72
N ARG A 445 17.12 -22.82 -10.47
CA ARG A 445 17.26 -24.22 -10.93
C ARG A 445 15.86 -24.81 -11.15
N SER A 446 15.76 -25.96 -11.83
CA SER A 446 14.49 -26.63 -12.21
C SER A 446 13.55 -27.04 -11.06
N ASN A 447 13.97 -26.90 -9.81
CA ASN A 447 13.14 -27.09 -8.63
C ASN A 447 13.41 -26.03 -7.54
N LEU A 448 14.03 -24.90 -7.91
CA LEU A 448 14.41 -23.84 -7.01
C LEU A 448 14.14 -22.46 -7.61
N TRP A 449 13.24 -21.72 -6.98
CA TRP A 449 12.81 -20.39 -7.37
C TRP A 449 13.40 -19.30 -6.45
N VAL A 450 13.39 -18.04 -6.89
CA VAL A 450 13.71 -16.87 -6.05
C VAL A 450 12.66 -15.77 -6.23
N ALA A 451 12.22 -15.15 -5.13
CA ALA A 451 11.20 -14.10 -5.16
C ALA A 451 11.46 -12.96 -4.14
N GLY A 452 10.83 -11.81 -4.37
CA GLY A 452 11.01 -10.60 -3.56
C GLY A 452 12.41 -9.98 -3.69
N ASP A 453 12.81 -9.18 -2.69
CA ASP A 453 14.01 -8.33 -2.72
C ASP A 453 15.34 -9.05 -3.08
N ALA A 454 15.39 -10.39 -2.93
CA ALA A 454 16.54 -11.24 -3.25
C ALA A 454 16.66 -11.60 -4.75
N ALA A 455 15.60 -11.44 -5.54
CA ALA A 455 15.56 -11.85 -6.95
C ALA A 455 16.07 -10.74 -7.90
N CYS A 456 17.10 -11.02 -8.68
CA CYS A 456 17.44 -10.26 -9.87
C CYS A 456 16.72 -10.88 -11.08
N PHE A 457 15.49 -10.43 -11.33
CA PHE A 457 14.64 -10.93 -12.41
C PHE A 457 14.90 -10.21 -13.73
N TYR A 458 14.31 -10.71 -14.81
CA TYR A 458 14.33 -10.06 -16.13
C TYR A 458 12.99 -9.37 -16.37
N ASP A 459 12.98 -8.05 -16.32
CA ASP A 459 11.84 -7.21 -16.70
C ASP A 459 11.74 -7.17 -18.23
N ILE A 460 10.55 -7.46 -18.76
CA ILE A 460 10.30 -7.58 -20.20
C ILE A 460 10.59 -6.27 -20.98
N LYS A 461 10.54 -5.11 -20.32
CA LYS A 461 10.87 -3.81 -20.93
C LYS A 461 12.21 -3.26 -20.47
N LEU A 462 12.59 -3.50 -19.21
CA LEU A 462 13.71 -2.81 -18.56
C LEU A 462 14.96 -3.70 -18.38
N GLY A 463 14.89 -4.97 -18.82
CA GLY A 463 15.99 -5.92 -18.73
C GLY A 463 16.21 -6.43 -17.31
N ARG A 464 17.45 -6.85 -16.97
CA ARG A 464 17.78 -7.27 -15.60
C ARG A 464 17.47 -6.16 -14.60
N ARG A 465 16.74 -6.48 -13.53
CA ARG A 465 16.49 -5.58 -12.39
C ARG A 465 16.27 -6.35 -11.10
N ARG A 466 16.48 -5.65 -9.99
CA ARG A 466 16.08 -6.01 -8.62
C ARG A 466 15.26 -4.84 -8.07
N VAL A 467 14.25 -5.10 -7.24
CA VAL A 467 13.42 -4.04 -6.63
C VAL A 467 13.09 -4.37 -5.18
N GLU A 468 12.81 -3.35 -4.38
CA GLU A 468 12.54 -3.46 -2.93
C GLU A 468 11.06 -3.10 -2.66
N HIS A 469 10.16 -3.70 -3.45
CA HIS A 469 8.74 -3.37 -3.48
C HIS A 469 7.87 -4.46 -2.84
N HIS A 470 6.91 -4.07 -1.99
CA HIS A 470 5.91 -4.99 -1.46
C HIS A 470 5.10 -5.69 -2.57
N ASP A 471 4.65 -4.93 -3.57
CA ASP A 471 3.95 -5.44 -4.76
C ASP A 471 4.78 -6.50 -5.51
N HIS A 472 6.08 -6.26 -5.72
CA HIS A 472 6.98 -7.26 -6.31
C HIS A 472 7.02 -8.52 -5.46
N ALA A 473 7.22 -8.41 -4.14
CA ALA A 473 7.28 -9.56 -3.25
C ALA A 473 5.98 -10.38 -3.27
N VAL A 474 4.81 -9.74 -3.20
CA VAL A 474 3.50 -10.43 -3.30
C VAL A 474 3.37 -11.15 -4.64
N VAL A 475 3.59 -10.46 -5.77
CA VAL A 475 3.29 -11.01 -7.10
C VAL A 475 4.35 -12.03 -7.56
N SER A 476 5.64 -11.81 -7.26
CA SER A 476 6.71 -12.77 -7.56
C SER A 476 6.63 -14.00 -6.67
N GLY A 477 6.31 -13.83 -5.38
CA GLY A 477 6.04 -14.93 -4.47
C GLY A 477 4.88 -15.79 -4.94
N ARG A 478 3.73 -15.15 -5.25
CA ARG A 478 2.56 -15.81 -5.84
C ARG A 478 2.93 -16.59 -7.10
N LEU A 479 3.62 -15.96 -8.06
CA LEU A 479 4.01 -16.62 -9.31
C LEU A 479 4.95 -17.82 -9.06
N ALA A 480 5.94 -17.67 -8.18
CA ALA A 480 6.82 -18.77 -7.82
C ALA A 480 6.02 -19.95 -7.23
N GLY A 481 5.05 -19.69 -6.35
CA GLY A 481 4.15 -20.73 -5.83
C GLY A 481 3.25 -21.39 -6.90
N GLU A 482 2.80 -20.62 -7.89
CA GLU A 482 2.08 -21.16 -9.06
C GLU A 482 2.98 -22.05 -9.93
N ASN A 483 4.23 -21.63 -10.18
CA ASN A 483 5.20 -22.40 -10.97
C ASN A 483 5.68 -23.65 -10.22
N MET A 484 5.88 -23.56 -8.89
CA MET A 484 6.07 -24.70 -7.99
C MET A 484 4.89 -25.69 -8.04
N THR A 485 3.69 -25.24 -8.43
CA THR A 485 2.51 -26.10 -8.69
C THR A 485 2.20 -26.26 -10.18
N GLY A 486 3.25 -26.22 -11.02
CA GLY A 486 3.21 -26.62 -12.44
C GLY A 486 2.56 -25.62 -13.39
N ALA A 487 2.44 -24.34 -13.04
CA ALA A 487 1.81 -23.34 -13.91
C ALA A 487 2.67 -22.91 -15.11
N ALA A 488 4.01 -22.99 -15.01
CA ALA A 488 4.98 -22.59 -16.04
C ALA A 488 4.70 -21.21 -16.67
N LYS A 489 4.52 -20.19 -15.82
CA LYS A 489 4.15 -18.82 -16.23
C LYS A 489 5.32 -17.84 -16.06
N PRO A 490 5.55 -16.93 -17.01
CA PRO A 490 6.61 -15.92 -16.92
C PRO A 490 6.23 -14.70 -16.06
N TYR A 491 7.22 -14.05 -15.46
CA TYR A 491 7.07 -12.82 -14.68
C TYR A 491 7.05 -11.58 -15.58
N TRP A 492 5.86 -11.21 -16.05
CA TRP A 492 5.63 -9.99 -16.85
C TRP A 492 5.07 -8.82 -16.03
N HIS A 493 5.01 -8.93 -14.71
CA HIS A 493 4.42 -7.92 -13.85
C HIS A 493 5.33 -6.69 -13.70
N GLN A 494 4.82 -5.52 -14.09
CA GLN A 494 5.49 -4.25 -13.83
C GLN A 494 5.16 -3.78 -12.41
N SER A 495 6.12 -3.99 -11.50
CA SER A 495 5.92 -3.72 -10.09
C SER A 495 5.88 -2.24 -9.77
N MET A 496 4.93 -1.86 -8.91
CA MET A 496 4.81 -0.52 -8.32
C MET A 496 5.44 -0.45 -6.92
N PHE A 497 5.78 0.77 -6.51
CA PHE A 497 6.17 1.18 -5.17
C PHE A 497 5.19 2.23 -4.64
N TRP A 498 5.05 2.36 -3.33
CA TRP A 498 4.40 3.52 -2.70
C TRP A 498 5.10 3.94 -1.39
N SER A 499 4.92 5.20 -1.01
CA SER A 499 5.37 5.77 0.25
C SER A 499 4.39 6.83 0.74
N ASP A 500 4.02 6.76 2.02
CA ASP A 500 3.11 7.69 2.68
C ASP A 500 3.90 8.47 3.74
N LEU A 501 4.03 9.79 3.57
CA LEU A 501 4.57 10.69 4.59
C LEU A 501 3.45 11.11 5.55
N GLY A 502 2.90 10.12 6.24
CA GLY A 502 1.68 10.25 7.03
C GLY A 502 0.41 10.36 6.17
N PRO A 503 -0.75 10.73 6.77
CA PRO A 503 -2.07 10.60 6.13
C PRO A 503 -2.34 11.55 4.95
N ASN A 504 -1.48 12.55 4.71
CA ASN A 504 -1.77 13.69 3.83
C ASN A 504 -0.92 13.76 2.56
N VAL A 505 0.16 12.97 2.46
CA VAL A 505 1.12 13.03 1.35
C VAL A 505 1.54 11.62 0.96
N GLY A 506 1.18 11.21 -0.25
CA GLY A 506 1.54 9.91 -0.81
C GLY A 506 2.28 10.03 -2.12
N TYR A 507 3.19 9.10 -2.37
CA TYR A 507 3.88 8.89 -3.63
C TYR A 507 3.64 7.47 -4.11
N GLU A 508 3.50 7.28 -5.41
CA GLU A 508 3.61 5.98 -6.07
C GLU A 508 4.66 6.05 -7.18
N ALA A 509 5.34 4.93 -7.46
CA ALA A 509 6.38 4.89 -8.49
C ALA A 509 6.38 3.57 -9.25
N ILE A 510 6.76 3.62 -10.53
CA ILE A 510 6.85 2.46 -11.42
C ILE A 510 7.91 2.66 -12.49
N GLY A 511 8.54 1.58 -12.94
CA GLY A 511 9.56 1.60 -14.00
C GLY A 511 10.97 1.91 -13.48
N ILE A 512 11.74 2.70 -14.24
CA ILE A 512 13.03 3.27 -13.84
C ILE A 512 12.80 4.74 -13.43
N VAL A 513 12.96 5.03 -12.14
CA VAL A 513 12.73 6.36 -11.55
C VAL A 513 14.02 6.87 -10.93
N ASP A 514 14.85 7.46 -11.78
CA ASP A 514 16.20 7.96 -11.47
C ASP A 514 16.27 9.44 -11.86
N SER A 515 16.60 10.31 -10.91
CA SER A 515 16.61 11.77 -11.11
C SER A 515 17.70 12.27 -12.06
N SER A 516 18.66 11.43 -12.46
CA SER A 516 19.65 11.74 -13.49
C SER A 516 19.10 11.63 -14.93
N LEU A 517 17.93 10.99 -15.10
CA LEU A 517 17.25 10.93 -16.40
C LEU A 517 16.55 12.27 -16.72
N PRO A 518 16.37 12.62 -18.00
CA PRO A 518 15.43 13.65 -18.41
C PRO A 518 14.03 13.38 -17.84
N THR A 519 13.44 14.37 -17.18
CA THR A 519 12.09 14.26 -16.61
C THR A 519 11.15 15.35 -17.10
N VAL A 520 9.87 15.00 -17.29
CA VAL A 520 8.78 15.95 -17.52
C VAL A 520 7.79 15.86 -16.37
N GLY A 521 7.71 16.93 -15.57
CA GLY A 521 6.77 17.06 -14.46
C GLY A 521 5.55 17.90 -14.83
N VAL A 522 4.35 17.37 -14.59
CA VAL A 522 3.08 18.09 -14.76
C VAL A 522 2.36 18.10 -13.42
N PHE A 523 2.05 19.30 -12.90
CA PHE A 523 1.59 19.53 -11.54
C PHE A 523 0.28 20.31 -11.50
N ALA A 524 -0.49 20.11 -10.43
CA ALA A 524 -1.76 20.77 -10.19
C ALA A 524 -2.02 20.98 -8.69
N LYS A 525 -3.06 21.75 -8.37
CA LYS A 525 -3.57 21.87 -7.01
C LYS A 525 -4.22 20.54 -6.59
N ALA A 526 -3.99 20.14 -5.35
CA ALA A 526 -4.69 19.00 -4.76
C ALA A 526 -6.13 19.38 -4.37
N THR A 527 -7.04 18.42 -4.49
CA THR A 527 -8.37 18.43 -3.88
C THR A 527 -8.31 17.68 -2.53
N PRO A 528 -9.32 17.81 -1.65
CA PRO A 528 -9.38 17.03 -0.41
C PRO A 528 -9.34 15.50 -0.59
N LYS A 529 -9.63 14.99 -1.80
CA LYS A 529 -9.60 13.56 -2.13
C LYS A 529 -8.20 13.06 -2.48
N ASP A 530 -7.27 13.96 -2.80
CA ASP A 530 -5.92 13.65 -3.29
C ASP A 530 -4.95 13.41 -2.12
N THR A 531 -5.31 12.53 -1.17
CA THR A 531 -4.49 12.21 0.01
C THR A 531 -4.46 10.70 0.32
N PRO A 532 -3.41 10.19 0.99
CA PRO A 532 -3.39 8.82 1.52
C PRO A 532 -4.66 8.45 2.27
N LYS A 533 -5.07 9.28 3.23
CA LYS A 533 -6.25 9.08 4.07
C LYS A 533 -7.53 8.95 3.26
N ALA A 534 -7.83 9.88 2.35
CA ALA A 534 -9.07 9.87 1.58
C ALA A 534 -9.22 8.58 0.74
N VAL A 535 -8.12 8.03 0.22
CA VAL A 535 -8.14 6.76 -0.52
C VAL A 535 -8.39 5.57 0.42
N VAL A 536 -7.79 5.55 1.61
CA VAL A 536 -8.02 4.47 2.59
C VAL A 536 -9.43 4.55 3.20
N GLU A 537 -10.03 5.75 3.29
CA GLU A 537 -11.44 5.94 3.63
C GLU A 537 -12.37 5.43 2.52
N ALA A 538 -12.01 5.64 1.24
CA ALA A 538 -12.80 5.19 0.09
C ALA A 538 -12.72 3.68 -0.20
N THR A 539 -11.56 3.06 0.07
CA THR A 539 -11.28 1.63 -0.27
C THR A 539 -11.34 0.70 0.93
N GLY A 540 -11.14 1.22 2.15
CA GLY A 540 -10.99 0.40 3.35
C GLY A 540 -9.58 -0.15 3.60
N GLU A 541 -8.61 0.14 2.72
CA GLU A 541 -7.34 -0.59 2.58
C GLU A 541 -6.13 0.36 2.41
N GLY A 542 -5.12 0.25 3.29
CA GLY A 542 -3.89 1.07 3.31
C GLY A 542 -2.73 0.56 2.45
N ILE A 543 -2.72 -0.72 2.10
CA ILE A 543 -1.71 -1.35 1.26
C ILE A 543 -2.00 -1.00 -0.21
N ARG A 544 -1.38 0.08 -0.71
CA ARG A 544 -1.63 0.63 -2.06
C ARG A 544 -1.54 -0.39 -3.20
N SER A 545 -0.68 -1.41 -3.07
CA SER A 545 -0.57 -2.47 -4.07
C SER A 545 -1.83 -3.32 -4.21
N GLU A 546 -2.69 -3.37 -3.19
CA GLU A 546 -4.00 -4.05 -3.23
C GLU A 546 -5.03 -3.13 -3.93
N THR A 547 -5.15 -1.87 -3.51
CA THR A 547 -6.09 -0.90 -4.12
C THR A 547 -5.83 -0.65 -5.61
N GLU A 548 -4.55 -0.54 -6.02
CA GLU A 548 -4.15 -0.34 -7.42
C GLU A 548 -4.17 -1.61 -8.29
N GLN A 549 -4.46 -2.79 -7.70
CA GLN A 549 -4.80 -4.00 -8.45
C GLN A 549 -6.31 -4.05 -8.77
N GLU A 550 -7.15 -3.44 -7.93
CA GLU A 550 -8.61 -3.39 -8.11
C GLU A 550 -9.10 -2.14 -8.88
N ALA A 551 -8.24 -1.13 -9.04
CA ALA A 551 -8.57 0.14 -9.68
C ALA A 551 -9.05 0.00 -11.15
N VAL A 552 -10.30 0.39 -11.41
CA VAL A 552 -10.87 0.47 -12.76
C VAL A 552 -10.44 1.79 -13.43
N PRO A 553 -9.92 1.78 -14.67
CA PRO A 553 -9.55 3.00 -15.39
C PRO A 553 -10.74 3.96 -15.57
N SER A 554 -10.62 5.16 -15.00
CA SER A 554 -11.56 6.25 -15.20
C SER A 554 -11.30 6.98 -16.53
N PRO A 555 -12.34 7.46 -17.25
CA PRO A 555 -12.16 8.28 -18.45
C PRO A 555 -11.47 9.61 -18.10
N PRO A 556 -10.70 10.21 -19.02
CA PRO A 556 -10.00 11.47 -18.78
C PRO A 556 -10.99 12.65 -18.64
N SER A 557 -10.72 13.52 -17.68
CA SER A 557 -11.52 14.72 -17.42
C SER A 557 -11.31 15.77 -18.53
N GLN A 558 -12.40 16.27 -19.12
CA GLN A 558 -12.39 17.19 -20.28
C GLN A 558 -12.05 18.65 -19.93
N VAL A 559 -11.12 18.89 -19.00
CA VAL A 559 -10.79 20.25 -18.54
C VAL A 559 -9.60 20.82 -19.33
N THR A 560 -9.75 22.04 -19.83
CA THR A 560 -8.73 22.75 -20.60
C THR A 560 -7.56 23.16 -19.69
N PRO A 561 -6.28 22.90 -20.07
CA PRO A 561 -5.14 23.27 -19.24
C PRO A 561 -4.98 24.79 -19.10
N SER A 562 -4.76 25.25 -17.87
CA SER A 562 -4.24 26.60 -17.60
C SER A 562 -2.72 26.59 -17.60
N SER A 563 -2.10 27.63 -18.16
CA SER A 563 -0.64 27.78 -18.11
C SER A 563 -0.15 27.90 -16.66
N PRO A 564 1.01 27.30 -16.30
CA PRO A 564 1.53 27.36 -14.94
C PRO A 564 1.82 28.81 -14.54
N LYS A 565 1.37 29.20 -13.35
CA LYS A 565 1.65 30.51 -12.76
C LYS A 565 2.77 30.36 -11.73
N HIS A 566 3.78 31.22 -11.82
CA HIS A 566 4.88 31.25 -10.87
C HIS A 566 4.35 31.61 -9.47
N GLY A 567 4.60 30.77 -8.48
CA GLY A 567 4.10 30.96 -7.11
C GLY A 567 2.75 30.29 -6.80
N GLU A 568 2.23 29.40 -7.66
CA GLU A 568 1.14 28.51 -7.25
C GLU A 568 1.63 27.34 -6.39
N ASP A 569 0.94 27.13 -5.26
CA ASP A 569 1.14 25.98 -4.37
C ASP A 569 0.48 24.74 -4.99
N TYR A 570 1.26 23.96 -5.74
CA TYR A 570 0.83 22.67 -6.25
C TYR A 570 0.77 21.64 -5.11
N GLY A 571 -0.16 20.69 -5.21
CA GLY A 571 -0.36 19.64 -4.20
C GLY A 571 -0.41 18.22 -4.75
N LYS A 572 -0.42 18.06 -6.08
CA LYS A 572 -0.35 16.77 -6.78
C LYS A 572 0.34 16.89 -8.13
N GLY A 573 0.77 15.77 -8.70
CA GLY A 573 1.35 15.73 -10.04
C GLY A 573 1.78 14.35 -10.53
N VAL A 574 2.21 14.33 -11.79
CA VAL A 574 2.86 13.20 -12.45
C VAL A 574 4.24 13.64 -12.94
N VAL A 575 5.25 12.80 -12.74
CA VAL A 575 6.60 12.98 -13.29
C VAL A 575 6.91 11.78 -14.18
N PHE A 576 7.14 12.03 -15.46
CA PHE A 576 7.59 11.03 -16.43
C PHE A 576 9.12 11.06 -16.51
N TYR A 577 9.74 9.88 -16.52
CA TYR A 577 11.19 9.68 -16.68
C TYR A 577 11.42 9.14 -18.08
N VAL A 578 12.21 9.86 -18.88
CA VAL A 578 12.36 9.63 -20.31
C VAL A 578 13.76 9.14 -20.60
N LYS A 579 13.87 8.10 -21.43
CA LYS A 579 15.12 7.60 -21.98
C LYS A 579 14.90 7.23 -23.44
N ASP A 580 15.81 7.66 -24.31
CA ASP A 580 15.74 7.38 -25.76
C ASP A 580 14.38 7.79 -26.37
N ASN A 581 13.90 8.98 -25.99
CA ASN A 581 12.57 9.58 -26.27
C ASN A 581 11.34 8.86 -25.67
N VAL A 582 11.51 7.73 -24.97
CA VAL A 582 10.41 6.89 -24.45
C VAL A 582 10.29 7.00 -22.92
N VAL A 583 9.05 6.95 -22.40
CA VAL A 583 8.78 6.88 -20.96
C VAL A 583 9.22 5.52 -20.39
N VAL A 584 10.25 5.52 -19.54
CA VAL A 584 10.78 4.32 -18.86
C VAL A 584 10.36 4.23 -17.38
N GLY A 585 9.85 5.32 -16.80
CA GLY A 585 9.33 5.33 -15.44
C GLY A 585 8.38 6.49 -15.18
N ILE A 586 7.59 6.36 -14.12
CA ILE A 586 6.60 7.35 -13.69
C ILE A 586 6.61 7.43 -12.17
N VAL A 587 6.61 8.65 -11.63
CA VAL A 587 6.25 8.95 -10.24
C VAL A 587 4.91 9.69 -10.22
N LEU A 588 4.00 9.23 -9.36
CA LEU A 588 2.75 9.89 -9.02
C LEU A 588 2.90 10.51 -7.63
N TRP A 589 2.52 11.77 -7.49
CA TRP A 589 2.50 12.47 -6.20
C TRP A 589 1.06 12.92 -5.94
N ASN A 590 0.46 12.42 -4.84
CA ASN A 590 -0.94 12.64 -4.50
C ASN A 590 -1.92 12.34 -5.66
N VAL A 591 -1.58 11.36 -6.49
CA VAL A 591 -2.44 10.82 -7.56
C VAL A 591 -2.55 9.31 -7.34
N PHE A 592 -3.78 8.83 -7.24
CA PHE A 592 -4.10 7.46 -6.82
C PHE A 592 -5.22 6.87 -7.68
N ASN A 593 -5.31 5.55 -7.72
CA ASN A 593 -6.17 4.75 -8.61
C ASN A 593 -5.82 4.98 -10.10
N LYS A 594 -4.53 5.15 -10.39
CA LYS A 594 -3.99 5.49 -11.72
C LYS A 594 -2.78 4.65 -12.12
N MET A 595 -2.33 3.70 -11.30
CA MET A 595 -1.23 2.81 -11.63
C MET A 595 -1.52 1.90 -12.86
N PRO A 596 -2.74 1.42 -13.14
CA PRO A 596 -3.06 0.75 -14.40
C PRO A 596 -2.76 1.60 -15.66
N ILE A 597 -2.94 2.92 -15.57
CA ILE A 597 -2.61 3.86 -16.64
C ILE A 597 -1.09 4.01 -16.76
N ALA A 598 -0.38 4.18 -15.63
CA ALA A 598 1.08 4.27 -15.64
C ALA A 598 1.76 3.01 -16.21
N ARG A 599 1.27 1.80 -15.83
CA ARG A 599 1.66 0.52 -16.45
C ARG A 599 1.47 0.53 -17.96
N LYS A 600 0.29 0.96 -18.43
CA LYS A 600 -0.02 1.07 -19.86
C LYS A 600 0.97 2.00 -20.58
N VAL A 601 1.22 3.20 -20.06
CA VAL A 601 2.13 4.19 -20.67
C VAL A 601 3.54 3.63 -20.89
N ILE A 602 4.12 2.99 -19.88
CA ILE A 602 5.48 2.39 -19.97
C ILE A 602 5.48 1.15 -20.89
N ARG A 603 4.44 0.30 -20.82
CA ARG A 603 4.35 -0.91 -21.66
C ARG A 603 4.18 -0.57 -23.13
N ASP A 604 3.32 0.40 -23.44
CA ASP A 604 3.01 0.80 -24.80
C ASP A 604 4.15 1.68 -25.37
N GLY A 605 4.99 2.27 -24.51
CA GLY A 605 6.23 2.96 -24.90
C GLY A 605 5.98 4.40 -25.36
N ALA A 606 5.14 5.14 -24.64
CA ALA A 606 4.78 6.51 -25.02
C ALA A 606 6.01 7.42 -25.19
N GLU A 607 5.96 8.27 -26.21
CA GLU A 607 7.03 9.20 -26.56
C GLU A 607 6.88 10.57 -25.87
N ASN A 608 8.00 11.30 -25.77
CA ASN A 608 8.09 12.56 -25.03
C ASN A 608 7.22 13.70 -25.57
N GLU A 609 6.92 13.70 -26.87
CA GLU A 609 6.24 14.82 -27.55
C GLU A 609 4.79 15.04 -27.05
N ASP A 610 4.13 13.98 -26.60
CA ASP A 610 2.72 13.98 -26.19
C ASP A 610 2.49 14.04 -24.67
N LEU A 611 3.53 14.21 -23.83
CA LEU A 611 3.39 14.00 -22.37
C LEU A 611 2.40 14.93 -21.65
N TYR A 612 2.13 16.12 -22.20
CA TYR A 612 1.06 16.99 -21.70
C TYR A 612 -0.35 16.41 -21.95
N GLU A 613 -0.57 15.70 -23.05
CA GLU A 613 -1.82 15.00 -23.32
C GLU A 613 -1.91 13.70 -22.49
N VAL A 614 -0.79 12.97 -22.34
CA VAL A 614 -0.71 11.79 -21.46
C VAL A 614 -1.01 12.16 -20.00
N ALA A 615 -0.57 13.33 -19.53
CA ALA A 615 -0.87 13.82 -18.17
C ALA A 615 -2.37 13.98 -17.88
N LYS A 616 -3.22 14.20 -18.90
CA LYS A 616 -4.69 14.30 -18.74
C LYS A 616 -5.31 13.01 -18.22
N LEU A 617 -4.72 11.85 -18.53
CA LEU A 617 -5.16 10.54 -18.05
C LEU A 617 -5.04 10.40 -16.51
N PHE A 618 -4.18 11.22 -15.89
CA PHE A 618 -3.91 11.28 -14.46
C PHE A 618 -4.73 12.36 -13.71
N ASN A 619 -5.69 13.01 -14.38
CA ASN A 619 -6.57 14.06 -13.83
C ASN A 619 -5.81 15.29 -13.26
N ILE A 620 -4.68 15.66 -13.88
CA ILE A 620 -3.84 16.81 -13.49
C ILE A 620 -4.42 18.17 -13.96
N HIS A 621 -5.68 18.22 -14.40
CA HIS A 621 -6.32 19.45 -14.88
C HIS A 621 -7.69 19.72 -14.26
N GLU A 622 -8.10 18.96 -13.25
CA GLU A 622 -9.32 19.27 -12.51
C GLU A 622 -9.14 20.55 -11.70
N SER A 623 -9.66 21.65 -12.24
CA SER A 623 -9.93 22.86 -11.47
C SER A 623 -11.00 22.56 -10.42
N SER A 624 -10.66 22.84 -9.16
CA SER A 624 -11.51 22.78 -7.97
C SER A 624 -12.85 23.51 -8.11
#